data_AF-A0A6J8ES67-F1
#
_entry.id   AF-A0A6J8ES67-F1
#
_cell.length_a   1.000
_cell.length_b   1.000
_cell.length_c   1.000
_cell.angle_alpha   90.00
_cell.angle_beta   90.00
_cell.angle_gamma   90.00
#
_symmetry.space_group_name_H-M   'P 1'
#
loop_
_entity.id
_entity.type
_entity.pdbx_description
1 polymer ?
#
loop_
_entity_poly.entity_id
_entity_poly.type
_entity_poly.pdbx_seq_one_letter_code
_entity_poly.pdbx_strand_id
1 'polypeptide(L)'
;MKIAENIAYACFNLNQIKILPKFYQEMIQAYYAIKSKVDFNIHVQHIYENPLFCNPVINVKGKALLYREFINSGIVKIKDICYEFIPGFLSKDSIIEIVQEKYPELRSWVIINAYGRILNAIPQLWKNELTAINPVNVDRFPCLTVGTNMTEFSKATTKIFYKLLLQSFSEPPTSEMFWLKHFPSMCFRALYRVVNQCHIPPECISLNYRVATNTIFTLDKLQRINKVDSNMCLSCKSCPEDMFHL
;
A
#
# COMPACT_ATOMS: atom_id res chain seq x y z
N MET A 1 -19.54 -10.90 6.17
CA MET A 1 -18.56 -9.78 6.29
C MET A 1 -17.20 -10.20 6.88
N LYS A 2 -16.80 -11.50 6.90
CA LYS A 2 -15.52 -11.97 7.48
C LYS A 2 -14.30 -11.88 6.53
N ILE A 3 -14.51 -11.61 5.25
CA ILE A 3 -13.44 -11.61 4.23
C ILE A 3 -12.63 -10.30 4.28
N ALA A 4 -13.30 -9.17 4.54
CA ALA A 4 -12.66 -7.85 4.59
C ALA A 4 -11.73 -7.68 5.80
N GLU A 5 -12.05 -8.28 6.94
CA GLU A 5 -11.16 -8.26 8.12
C GLU A 5 -9.90 -9.10 7.87
N ASN A 6 -10.04 -10.29 7.27
CA ASN A 6 -8.91 -11.15 6.97
C ASN A 6 -7.93 -10.55 5.94
N ILE A 7 -8.41 -9.78 4.97
CA ILE A 7 -7.51 -9.14 3.99
C ILE A 7 -6.63 -8.07 4.64
N ALA A 8 -7.12 -7.41 5.69
CA ALA A 8 -6.36 -6.40 6.41
C ALA A 8 -5.11 -7.00 7.08
N TYR A 9 -5.17 -8.27 7.50
CA TYR A 9 -4.03 -8.98 8.09
C TYR A 9 -3.24 -9.82 7.08
N ALA A 10 -3.68 -9.87 5.82
CA ALA A 10 -3.06 -10.71 4.81
C ALA A 10 -1.64 -10.23 4.47
N CYS A 11 -0.73 -11.20 4.40
CA CYS A 11 0.65 -10.99 3.96
C CYS A 11 1.00 -12.05 2.90
N PHE A 12 1.27 -11.59 1.69
CA PHE A 12 1.59 -12.43 0.54
C PHE A 12 3.08 -12.39 0.22
N ASN A 13 3.62 -13.52 -0.20
CA ASN A 13 4.95 -13.57 -0.78
C ASN A 13 4.92 -13.01 -2.21
N LEU A 14 5.73 -12.00 -2.49
CA LEU A 14 5.79 -11.33 -3.81
C LEU A 14 6.02 -12.31 -4.97
N ASN A 15 6.73 -13.41 -4.74
CA ASN A 15 6.96 -14.43 -5.77
C ASN A 15 5.71 -15.28 -6.06
N GLN A 16 4.84 -15.49 -5.07
CA GLN A 16 3.57 -16.20 -5.26
C GLN A 16 2.55 -15.33 -6.01
N ILE A 17 2.60 -14.00 -5.83
CA ILE A 17 1.71 -13.07 -6.53
C ILE A 17 1.88 -13.20 -8.05
N LYS A 18 3.12 -13.37 -8.55
CA LYS A 18 3.41 -13.46 -9.99
C LYS A 18 2.73 -14.63 -10.70
N ILE A 19 2.35 -15.67 -9.97
CA ILE A 19 1.73 -16.89 -10.50
C ILE A 19 0.21 -16.74 -10.59
N LEU A 20 -0.38 -15.76 -9.89
CA LEU A 20 -1.83 -15.55 -9.85
C LEU A 20 -2.34 -14.93 -11.17
N PRO A 21 -3.61 -15.12 -11.52
CA PRO A 21 -4.23 -14.38 -12.63
C PRO A 21 -4.11 -12.86 -12.45
N LYS A 22 -3.98 -12.14 -13.57
CA LYS A 22 -3.68 -10.69 -13.61
C LYS A 22 -4.58 -9.85 -12.68
N PHE A 23 -5.87 -10.15 -12.66
CA PHE A 23 -6.84 -9.51 -11.77
C PHE A 23 -6.43 -9.57 -10.28
N TYR A 24 -6.02 -10.74 -9.79
CA TYR A 24 -5.61 -10.88 -8.39
C TYR A 24 -4.27 -10.20 -8.11
N GLN A 25 -3.37 -10.16 -9.10
CA GLN A 25 -2.12 -9.40 -8.98
C GLN A 25 -2.41 -7.92 -8.77
N GLU A 26 -3.29 -7.34 -9.60
CA GLU A 26 -3.69 -5.93 -9.51
C GLU A 26 -4.38 -5.63 -8.17
N MET A 27 -5.30 -6.49 -7.73
CA MET A 27 -5.98 -6.35 -6.44
C MET A 27 -5.00 -6.36 -5.25
N ILE A 28 -4.05 -7.31 -5.24
CA ILE A 28 -3.06 -7.42 -4.16
C ILE A 28 -2.10 -6.23 -4.21
N GLN A 29 -1.64 -5.82 -5.40
CA GLN A 29 -0.78 -4.64 -5.56
C GLN A 29 -1.47 -3.36 -5.08
N ALA A 30 -2.73 -3.16 -5.45
CA ALA A 30 -3.53 -2.03 -4.97
C ALA A 30 -3.66 -2.03 -3.44
N TYR A 31 -3.90 -3.19 -2.83
CA TYR A 31 -3.94 -3.32 -1.37
C TYR A 31 -2.59 -2.98 -0.72
N TYR A 32 -1.47 -3.48 -1.25
CA TYR A 32 -0.13 -3.14 -0.73
C TYR A 32 0.19 -1.64 -0.84
N ALA A 33 -0.28 -0.98 -1.89
CA ALA A 33 -0.09 0.46 -2.09
C ALA A 33 -0.80 1.32 -1.03
N ILE A 34 -1.86 0.81 -0.41
CA ILE A 34 -2.60 1.50 0.67
C ILE A 34 -2.32 0.92 2.06
N LYS A 35 -1.58 -0.20 2.17
CA LYS A 35 -1.35 -0.91 3.44
C LYS A 35 -0.68 -0.02 4.49
N SER A 36 0.21 0.88 4.08
CA SER A 36 0.84 1.86 4.99
C SER A 36 -0.11 2.94 5.52
N LYS A 37 -1.31 3.07 4.94
CA LYS A 37 -2.38 3.99 5.34
C LYS A 37 -3.44 3.30 6.20
N VAL A 38 -3.32 1.99 6.40
CA VAL A 38 -4.14 1.22 7.34
C VAL A 38 -3.47 1.32 8.71
N ASP A 39 -4.11 2.01 9.64
CA ASP A 39 -3.71 2.00 11.03
C ASP A 39 -4.38 0.81 11.73
N PHE A 40 -3.54 -0.11 12.19
CA PHE A 40 -3.95 -1.21 13.03
C PHE A 40 -3.85 -0.74 14.48
N ASN A 41 -4.94 -0.18 15.01
CA ASN A 41 -5.02 -0.04 16.47
C ASN A 41 -4.88 -1.43 17.09
N ILE A 42 -3.96 -1.53 18.05
CA ILE A 42 -3.53 -2.78 18.65
C ILE A 42 -4.62 -3.22 19.63
N HIS A 43 -5.65 -3.89 19.12
CA HIS A 43 -6.46 -4.78 19.93
C HIS A 43 -5.70 -6.10 20.07
N VAL A 44 -5.64 -6.69 21.27
CA VAL A 44 -4.91 -7.95 21.47
C VAL A 44 -5.49 -9.06 20.57
N GLN A 45 -6.81 -9.09 20.34
CA GLN A 45 -7.42 -10.02 19.37
C GLN A 45 -6.90 -9.82 17.94
N HIS A 46 -6.54 -8.60 17.54
CA HIS A 46 -5.93 -8.37 16.25
C HIS A 46 -4.52 -8.93 16.18
N ILE A 47 -3.75 -8.85 17.28
CA ILE A 47 -2.43 -9.50 17.36
C ILE A 47 -2.59 -11.00 17.12
N TYR A 48 -3.52 -11.66 17.83
CA TYR A 48 -3.78 -13.10 17.70
C TYR A 48 -4.07 -13.55 16.26
N GLU A 49 -4.78 -12.73 15.48
CA GLU A 49 -5.15 -13.04 14.09
C GLU A 49 -4.07 -12.70 13.06
N ASN A 50 -2.97 -12.04 13.44
CA ASN A 50 -1.87 -11.75 12.53
C ASN A 50 -1.14 -13.03 12.09
N PRO A 51 -0.73 -13.12 10.81
CA PRO A 51 0.07 -14.24 10.34
C PRO A 51 1.48 -14.21 10.97
N LEU A 52 2.00 -15.38 11.34
CA LEU A 52 3.38 -15.56 11.80
C LEU A 52 4.38 -15.44 10.65
N PHE A 53 4.00 -15.92 9.48
CA PHE A 53 4.87 -16.05 8.32
C PHE A 53 4.52 -15.03 7.24
N CYS A 54 5.52 -14.65 6.44
CA CYS A 54 5.42 -13.60 5.43
C CYS A 54 5.00 -12.21 5.99
N ASN A 55 4.91 -12.03 7.31
CA ASN A 55 4.52 -10.78 7.94
C ASN A 55 5.72 -9.81 7.99
N PRO A 56 5.65 -8.60 7.39
CA PRO A 56 6.76 -7.66 7.41
C PRO A 56 7.09 -7.15 8.81
N VAL A 57 6.15 -7.24 9.76
CA VAL A 57 6.36 -6.84 11.16
C VAL A 57 7.08 -7.93 11.95
N ILE A 58 6.90 -9.21 11.58
CA ILE A 58 7.59 -10.37 12.18
C ILE A 58 8.70 -10.81 11.23
N ASN A 59 9.86 -10.16 11.36
CA ASN A 59 10.99 -10.39 10.46
C ASN A 59 12.30 -10.59 11.24
N VAL A 60 13.26 -11.25 10.60
CA VAL A 60 14.64 -11.36 11.08
C VAL A 60 15.54 -10.63 10.09
N LYS A 61 16.15 -9.52 10.54
CA LYS A 61 17.03 -8.67 9.70
C LYS A 61 16.36 -8.24 8.38
N GLY A 62 15.08 -7.86 8.45
CA GLY A 62 14.31 -7.40 7.28
C GLY A 62 13.79 -8.50 6.36
N LYS A 63 14.03 -9.79 6.68
CA LYS A 63 13.48 -10.92 5.93
C LYS A 63 12.36 -11.58 6.72
N ALA A 64 11.19 -11.72 6.09
CA ALA A 64 10.06 -12.40 6.70
C ALA A 64 10.37 -13.88 6.93
N LEU A 65 9.84 -14.44 8.02
CA LEU A 65 10.01 -15.86 8.34
C LEU A 65 9.16 -16.74 7.43
N LEU A 66 9.69 -17.91 7.10
CA LEU A 66 9.00 -18.96 6.37
C LEU A 66 9.52 -20.34 6.83
N TYR A 67 8.72 -21.05 7.62
CA TYR A 67 8.99 -22.44 8.03
C TYR A 67 7.85 -23.32 7.53
N ARG A 68 8.12 -24.15 6.52
CA ARG A 68 7.07 -24.92 5.82
C ARG A 68 6.46 -25.98 6.72
N GLU A 69 7.28 -26.58 7.57
CA GLU A 69 6.90 -27.61 8.51
C GLU A 69 5.86 -27.08 9.49
N PHE A 70 6.09 -25.88 10.06
CA PHE A 70 5.15 -25.19 10.93
C PHE A 70 3.83 -24.86 10.22
N ILE A 71 3.91 -24.26 9.02
CA ILE A 71 2.73 -23.92 8.21
C ILE A 71 1.89 -25.16 7.92
N ASN A 72 2.55 -26.24 7.51
CA ASN A 72 1.88 -27.48 7.14
C ASN A 72 1.29 -28.17 8.37
N SER A 73 1.88 -28.02 9.55
CA SER A 73 1.33 -28.48 10.83
C SER A 73 0.21 -27.58 11.38
N GLY A 74 -0.22 -26.58 10.62
CA GLY A 74 -1.34 -25.70 11.00
C GLY A 74 -0.95 -24.51 11.86
N ILE A 75 0.32 -24.32 12.17
CA ILE A 75 0.83 -23.14 12.87
C ILE A 75 0.99 -22.04 11.82
N VAL A 76 0.08 -21.07 11.76
CA VAL A 76 0.07 -20.02 10.72
C VAL A 76 -0.10 -18.61 11.27
N LYS A 77 -0.77 -18.46 12.41
CA LYS A 77 -1.10 -17.20 13.09
C LYS A 77 -0.53 -17.16 14.49
N ILE A 78 -0.48 -15.97 15.09
CA ILE A 78 0.05 -15.80 16.46
C ILE A 78 -0.75 -16.63 17.47
N LYS A 79 -2.08 -16.72 17.33
CA LYS A 79 -2.91 -17.55 18.21
C LYS A 79 -2.53 -19.02 18.24
N ASP A 80 -1.98 -19.55 17.14
CA ASP A 80 -1.63 -20.97 17.04
C ASP A 80 -0.39 -21.32 17.88
N ILE A 81 0.33 -20.31 18.38
CA ILE A 81 1.46 -20.46 19.31
C ILE A 81 1.17 -19.87 20.69
N CYS A 82 -0.10 -19.56 21.00
CA CYS A 82 -0.53 -19.04 22.29
C CYS A 82 -1.51 -20.02 22.96
N TYR A 83 -1.59 -19.95 24.28
CA TYR A 83 -2.65 -20.67 24.98
C TYR A 83 -3.99 -19.95 24.80
N GLU A 84 -5.09 -20.70 24.67
CA GLU A 84 -6.43 -20.12 24.48
C GLU A 84 -6.98 -19.46 25.75
N PHE A 85 -6.64 -20.00 26.92
CA PHE A 85 -7.26 -19.62 28.20
C PHE A 85 -6.32 -18.94 29.19
N ILE A 86 -5.00 -18.96 28.94
CA ILE A 86 -4.00 -18.32 29.80
C ILE A 86 -3.09 -17.41 28.96
N PRO A 87 -2.65 -16.25 29.49
CA PRO A 87 -1.72 -15.38 28.77
C PRO A 87 -0.39 -16.08 28.48
N GLY A 88 0.19 -15.80 27.31
CA GLY A 88 1.51 -16.27 26.93
C GLY A 88 1.55 -17.29 25.79
N PHE A 89 2.76 -17.75 25.51
CA PHE A 89 3.07 -18.63 24.39
C PHE A 89 3.10 -20.10 24.82
N LEU A 90 2.77 -21.00 23.88
CA LEU A 90 2.90 -22.44 24.07
C LEU A 90 4.34 -22.83 24.44
N SER A 91 4.45 -23.87 25.26
CA SER A 91 5.74 -24.44 25.63
C SER A 91 6.45 -25.04 24.41
N LYS A 92 7.76 -25.27 24.54
CA LYS A 92 8.55 -25.94 23.50
C LYS A 92 8.03 -27.34 23.21
N ASP A 93 7.61 -28.05 24.26
CA ASP A 93 7.12 -29.43 24.15
C ASP A 93 5.81 -29.48 23.36
N SER A 94 4.87 -28.57 23.63
CA SER A 94 3.62 -28.48 22.86
C SER A 94 3.86 -28.21 21.37
N ILE A 95 4.81 -27.33 21.03
CA ILE A 95 5.15 -27.07 19.62
C ILE A 95 5.84 -28.27 18.97
N ILE A 96 6.67 -29.01 19.73
CA ILE A 96 7.29 -30.25 19.24
C ILE A 96 6.21 -31.26 18.90
N GLU A 97 5.24 -31.48 19.79
CA GLU A 97 4.13 -32.41 19.57
C GLU A 97 3.33 -32.07 18.31
N ILE A 98 2.90 -30.81 18.15
CA ILE A 98 2.13 -30.35 16.98
C ILE A 98 2.90 -30.57 15.67
N VAL A 99 4.21 -30.27 15.64
CA VAL A 99 4.99 -30.41 14.42
C VAL A 99 5.32 -31.87 14.13
N GLN A 100 5.69 -32.66 15.14
CA GLN A 100 6.05 -34.06 15.00
C GLN A 100 4.86 -34.98 14.71
N GLU A 101 3.64 -34.58 15.07
CA GLU A 101 2.43 -35.29 14.63
C GLU A 101 2.38 -35.44 13.11
N LYS A 102 2.84 -34.41 12.38
CA LYS A 102 2.89 -34.42 10.91
C LYS A 102 4.25 -34.77 10.34
N TYR A 103 5.34 -34.52 11.08
CA TYR A 103 6.73 -34.75 10.67
C TYR A 103 7.51 -35.52 11.76
N PRO A 104 7.23 -36.81 11.99
CA PRO A 104 7.83 -37.58 13.08
C PRO A 104 9.36 -37.68 13.02
N GLU A 105 9.93 -37.63 11.81
CA GLU A 105 11.37 -37.69 11.54
C GLU A 105 12.12 -36.40 11.91
N LEU A 106 11.40 -35.29 12.11
CA LEU A 106 12.01 -34.00 12.39
C LEU A 106 12.50 -33.95 13.84
N ARG A 107 13.81 -33.71 14.00
CA ARG A 107 14.44 -33.68 15.33
C ARG A 107 13.95 -32.51 16.17
N SER A 108 13.62 -32.74 17.44
CA SER A 108 13.08 -31.74 18.37
C SER A 108 13.94 -30.48 18.49
N TRP A 109 15.27 -30.58 18.46
CA TRP A 109 16.16 -29.42 18.54
C TRP A 109 16.00 -28.46 17.35
N VAL A 110 15.67 -28.97 16.16
CA VAL A 110 15.41 -28.14 14.97
C VAL A 110 14.13 -27.32 15.17
N ILE A 111 13.09 -27.97 15.69
CA ILE A 111 11.79 -27.34 16.00
C ILE A 111 11.99 -26.27 17.08
N ILE A 112 12.69 -26.58 18.17
CA ILE A 112 12.99 -25.63 19.26
C ILE A 112 13.74 -24.39 18.72
N ASN A 113 14.76 -24.60 17.88
CA ASN A 113 15.53 -23.49 17.32
C ASN A 113 14.69 -22.62 16.37
N ALA A 114 13.87 -23.23 15.52
CA ALA A 114 12.96 -22.50 14.65
C ALA A 114 11.93 -21.71 15.48
N TYR A 115 11.35 -22.33 16.50
CA TYR A 115 10.39 -21.68 17.39
C TYR A 115 11.00 -20.51 18.16
N GLY A 116 12.22 -20.67 18.70
CA GLY A 116 12.94 -19.58 19.34
C GLY A 116 13.19 -18.40 18.39
N ARG A 117 13.49 -18.66 17.11
CA ARG A 117 13.63 -17.61 16.09
C ARG A 117 12.30 -16.91 15.80
N ILE A 118 11.19 -17.65 15.75
CA ILE A 118 9.84 -17.08 15.59
C ILE A 118 9.54 -16.15 16.77
N LEU A 119 9.68 -16.64 18.00
CA LEU A 119 9.44 -15.83 19.19
C LEU A 119 10.33 -14.59 19.21
N ASN A 120 11.60 -14.69 18.84
CA ASN A 120 12.50 -13.53 18.79
C ASN A 120 12.14 -12.50 17.71
N ALA A 121 11.49 -12.91 16.62
CA ALA A 121 11.05 -12.02 15.56
C ALA A 121 9.75 -11.26 15.88
N ILE A 122 8.96 -11.72 16.85
CA ILE A 122 7.74 -11.04 17.27
C ILE A 122 8.10 -9.74 17.99
N PRO A 123 7.50 -8.58 17.63
CA PRO A 123 7.76 -7.31 18.29
C PRO A 123 7.54 -7.38 19.80
N GLN A 124 8.39 -6.69 20.56
CA GLN A 124 8.31 -6.68 22.02
C GLN A 124 6.98 -6.12 22.53
N LEU A 125 6.45 -5.09 21.87
CA LEU A 125 5.13 -4.54 22.20
C LEU A 125 4.03 -5.61 22.13
N TRP A 126 4.07 -6.48 21.12
CA TRP A 126 3.07 -7.55 20.98
C TRP A 126 3.23 -8.61 22.06
N LYS A 127 4.46 -8.98 22.41
CA LYS A 127 4.71 -9.91 23.50
C LYS A 127 4.13 -9.41 24.81
N ASN A 128 4.35 -8.14 25.13
CA ASN A 128 3.85 -7.53 26.36
C ASN A 128 2.32 -7.63 26.45
N GLU A 129 1.63 -7.27 25.36
CA GLU A 129 0.16 -7.37 25.26
C GLU A 129 -0.36 -8.80 25.38
N LEU A 130 0.30 -9.77 24.75
CA LEU A 130 -0.09 -11.19 24.79
C LEU A 130 0.13 -11.84 26.16
N THR A 131 1.04 -11.29 26.97
CA THR A 131 1.34 -11.77 28.33
C THR A 131 0.60 -11.01 29.43
N ALA A 132 -0.13 -9.95 29.09
CA ALA A 132 -0.87 -9.14 30.06
C ALA A 132 -2.06 -9.91 30.63
N ILE A 133 -2.24 -9.85 31.95
CA ILE A 133 -3.32 -10.54 32.69
C ILE A 133 -4.70 -9.91 32.38
N ASN A 134 -4.72 -8.62 32.05
CA ASN A 134 -5.91 -7.88 31.63
C ASN A 134 -5.63 -7.24 30.27
N PRO A 135 -5.90 -7.93 29.14
CA PRO A 135 -5.80 -7.30 27.85
C PRO A 135 -6.77 -6.13 27.79
N VAL A 136 -6.29 -4.97 27.39
CA VAL A 136 -7.14 -3.78 27.19
C VAL A 136 -8.04 -4.07 25.98
N ASN A 137 -9.23 -4.60 26.24
CA ASN A 137 -10.26 -4.79 25.22
C ASN A 137 -10.85 -3.44 24.86
N VAL A 138 -10.23 -2.72 23.92
CA VAL A 138 -10.91 -1.64 23.21
C VAL A 138 -11.37 -2.21 21.89
N ASP A 139 -12.66 -2.49 21.73
CA ASP A 139 -13.27 -2.83 20.44
C ASP A 139 -12.94 -1.73 19.42
N ARG A 140 -11.83 -1.91 18.71
CA ARG A 140 -11.29 -0.96 17.74
C ARG A 140 -10.92 -1.74 16.50
N PHE A 141 -11.86 -1.75 15.56
CA PHE A 141 -11.71 -2.24 14.21
C PHE A 141 -10.53 -1.55 13.49
N PRO A 142 -9.87 -2.23 12.51
CA PRO A 142 -8.83 -1.59 11.71
C PRO A 142 -9.37 -0.32 11.04
N CYS A 143 -8.57 0.75 11.02
CA CYS A 143 -8.97 2.04 10.48
C CYS A 143 -8.08 2.44 9.29
N LEU A 144 -8.67 3.08 8.29
CA LEU A 144 -8.00 3.75 7.19
C LEU A 144 -7.81 5.22 7.54
N THR A 145 -6.60 5.72 7.37
CA THR A 145 -6.29 7.14 7.52
C THR A 145 -6.30 7.82 6.15
N VAL A 146 -7.24 8.73 5.94
CA VAL A 146 -7.40 9.50 4.70
C VAL A 146 -7.27 10.99 5.01
N GLY A 147 -6.09 11.57 4.74
CA GLY A 147 -5.79 12.94 5.17
C GLY A 147 -5.77 13.04 6.70
N THR A 148 -6.66 13.85 7.28
CA THR A 148 -6.82 14.01 8.74
C THR A 148 -7.87 13.08 9.35
N ASN A 149 -8.64 12.36 8.53
CA ASN A 149 -9.79 11.60 9.01
C ASN A 149 -9.44 10.11 9.11
N MET A 150 -9.81 9.49 10.24
CA MET A 150 -9.81 8.04 10.40
C MET A 150 -11.19 7.50 10.04
N THR A 151 -11.23 6.47 9.21
CA THR A 151 -12.47 5.74 8.87
C THR A 151 -12.27 4.27 9.12
N GLU A 152 -13.20 3.63 9.82
CA GLU A 152 -13.18 2.18 10.00
C GLU A 152 -13.15 1.44 8.65
N PHE A 153 -12.28 0.44 8.52
CA PHE A 153 -12.06 -0.30 7.28
C PHE A 153 -13.36 -0.99 6.79
N SER A 154 -14.17 -1.51 7.72
CA SER A 154 -15.47 -2.15 7.42
C SER A 154 -16.51 -1.17 6.84
N LYS A 155 -16.41 0.11 7.20
CA LYS A 155 -17.30 1.20 6.77
C LYS A 155 -16.72 1.99 5.59
N ALA A 156 -15.53 1.60 5.12
CA ALA A 156 -14.87 2.30 4.03
C ALA A 156 -15.62 2.06 2.71
N THR A 157 -15.98 3.15 2.04
CA THR A 157 -16.61 3.11 0.72
C THR A 157 -15.56 2.97 -0.38
N THR A 158 -15.95 2.49 -1.55
CA THR A 158 -15.08 2.44 -2.75
C THR A 158 -14.45 3.81 -3.07
N LYS A 159 -15.16 4.91 -2.76
CA LYS A 159 -14.66 6.29 -2.90
C LYS A 159 -13.44 6.57 -2.00
N ILE A 160 -13.39 6.01 -0.80
CA ILE A 160 -12.25 6.14 0.12
C ILE A 160 -11.05 5.37 -0.44
N PHE A 161 -11.24 4.12 -0.82
CA PHE A 161 -10.18 3.30 -1.43
C PHE A 161 -9.63 3.95 -2.70
N TYR A 162 -10.51 4.45 -3.57
CA TYR A 162 -10.10 5.14 -4.79
C TYR A 162 -9.25 6.39 -4.49
N LYS A 163 -9.65 7.21 -3.50
CA LYS A 163 -8.84 8.36 -3.08
C LYS A 163 -7.47 7.96 -2.54
N LEU A 164 -7.38 6.91 -1.74
CA LEU A 164 -6.11 6.40 -1.21
C LEU A 164 -5.21 5.89 -2.33
N LEU A 165 -5.75 5.14 -3.28
CA LEU A 165 -5.01 4.65 -4.45
C LEU A 165 -4.50 5.81 -5.30
N LEU A 166 -5.35 6.81 -5.58
CA LEU A 166 -4.91 8.02 -6.28
C LEU A 166 -3.76 8.71 -5.54
N GLN A 167 -3.80 8.81 -4.21
CA GLN A 167 -2.69 9.40 -3.45
C GLN A 167 -1.40 8.57 -3.52
N SER A 168 -1.50 7.25 -3.60
CA SER A 168 -0.33 6.35 -3.67
C SER A 168 0.26 6.23 -5.08
N PHE A 169 -0.54 6.41 -6.13
CA PHE A 169 -0.12 6.23 -7.53
C PHE A 169 -0.03 7.52 -8.34
N SER A 170 -0.59 8.64 -7.86
CA SER A 170 -0.58 9.89 -8.61
C SER A 170 0.80 10.55 -8.54
N GLU A 171 1.51 10.48 -9.65
CA GLU A 171 2.60 11.42 -9.93
C GLU A 171 2.02 12.70 -10.56
N PRO A 172 2.46 13.89 -10.12
CA PRO A 172 2.02 15.12 -10.75
C PRO A 172 2.49 15.15 -12.23
N PRO A 173 1.65 15.61 -13.16
CA PRO A 173 2.04 15.78 -14.55
C PRO A 173 3.31 16.64 -14.69
N THR A 174 4.17 16.32 -15.65
CA THR A 174 5.38 17.12 -15.94
C THR A 174 5.05 18.57 -16.27
N SER A 175 3.84 18.83 -16.81
CA SER A 175 3.35 20.18 -17.07
C SER A 175 3.19 21.01 -15.80
N GLU A 176 2.91 20.41 -14.64
CA GLU A 176 2.81 21.15 -13.39
C GLU A 176 4.14 21.77 -13.00
N MET A 177 5.25 21.05 -13.18
CA MET A 177 6.60 21.60 -12.95
C MET A 177 6.91 22.74 -13.90
N PHE A 178 6.54 22.62 -15.18
CA PHE A 178 6.68 23.70 -16.15
C PHE A 178 5.92 24.95 -15.68
N TRP A 179 4.65 24.80 -15.32
CA TRP A 179 3.83 25.94 -14.90
C TRP A 179 4.26 26.53 -13.55
N LEU A 180 4.71 25.73 -12.58
CA LEU A 180 5.24 26.24 -11.31
C LEU A 180 6.48 27.11 -11.49
N LYS A 181 7.33 26.80 -12.48
CA LYS A 181 8.49 27.63 -12.82
C LYS A 181 8.09 29.04 -13.23
N HIS A 182 6.96 29.19 -13.93
CA HIS A 182 6.47 30.48 -14.44
C HIS A 182 5.45 31.13 -13.50
N PHE A 183 4.69 30.34 -12.73
CA PHE A 183 3.63 30.76 -11.82
C PHE A 183 3.75 30.00 -10.48
N PRO A 184 4.63 30.45 -9.57
CA PRO A 184 4.92 29.73 -8.32
C PRO A 184 3.72 29.55 -7.37
N SER A 185 2.70 30.40 -7.50
CA SER A 185 1.47 30.37 -6.69
C SER A 185 0.31 29.64 -7.37
N MET A 186 0.56 28.91 -8.46
CA MET A 186 -0.50 28.24 -9.23
C MET A 186 -1.17 27.10 -8.43
N CYS A 187 -2.50 27.14 -8.35
CA CYS A 187 -3.30 26.05 -7.79
C CYS A 187 -3.80 25.13 -8.91
N PHE A 188 -3.10 24.01 -9.15
CA PHE A 188 -3.46 23.05 -10.21
C PHE A 188 -4.85 22.46 -10.06
N ARG A 189 -5.31 22.28 -8.82
CA ARG A 189 -6.68 21.85 -8.55
C ARG A 189 -7.71 22.83 -9.10
N ALA A 190 -7.44 24.14 -9.01
CA ALA A 190 -8.30 25.16 -9.59
C ALA A 190 -8.19 25.16 -11.13
N LEU A 191 -6.96 25.05 -11.67
CA LEU A 191 -6.71 24.98 -13.11
C LEU A 191 -7.50 23.85 -13.78
N TYR A 192 -7.34 22.62 -13.32
CA TYR A 192 -8.04 21.47 -13.90
C TYR A 192 -9.55 21.47 -13.61
N ARG A 193 -10.01 22.18 -12.58
CA ARG A 193 -11.44 22.41 -12.37
C ARG A 193 -12.01 23.32 -13.45
N VAL A 194 -11.27 24.34 -13.89
CA VAL A 194 -11.69 25.25 -14.97
C VAL A 194 -11.82 24.48 -16.29
N VAL A 195 -10.89 23.57 -16.59
CA VAL A 195 -10.95 22.75 -17.82
C VAL A 195 -12.24 21.92 -17.90
N ASN A 196 -12.75 21.43 -16.76
CA ASN A 196 -13.90 20.52 -16.70
C ASN A 196 -15.24 21.20 -16.35
N GLN A 197 -15.41 22.49 -16.62
CA GLN A 197 -16.67 23.19 -16.32
C GLN A 197 -17.75 22.92 -17.38
N CYS A 198 -18.98 22.63 -16.93
CA CYS A 198 -20.11 22.26 -17.80
C CYS A 198 -20.58 23.35 -18.78
N HIS A 199 -20.15 24.60 -18.61
CA HIS A 199 -20.58 25.74 -19.43
C HIS A 199 -19.57 26.12 -20.51
N ILE A 200 -18.45 25.41 -20.61
CA ILE A 200 -17.41 25.70 -21.60
C ILE A 200 -17.70 24.88 -22.87
N PRO A 201 -17.71 25.51 -24.07
CA PRO A 201 -17.83 24.79 -25.33
C PRO A 201 -16.76 23.69 -25.47
N PRO A 202 -17.06 22.52 -26.07
CA PRO A 202 -16.10 21.43 -26.22
C PRO A 202 -14.76 21.83 -26.87
N GLU A 203 -14.78 22.77 -27.80
CA GLU A 203 -13.60 23.30 -28.50
C GLU A 203 -12.68 24.05 -27.51
N CYS A 204 -13.27 24.84 -26.62
CA CYS A 204 -12.57 25.56 -25.57
C CYS A 204 -12.07 24.61 -24.47
N ILE A 205 -12.80 23.53 -24.15
CA ILE A 205 -12.33 22.49 -23.23
C ILE A 205 -11.05 21.85 -23.76
N SER A 206 -11.04 21.47 -25.05
CA SER A 206 -9.86 20.86 -25.68
C SER A 206 -8.65 21.79 -25.65
N LEU A 207 -8.84 23.07 -26.01
CA LEU A 207 -7.77 24.06 -25.96
C LEU A 207 -7.27 24.29 -24.53
N ASN A 208 -8.18 24.51 -23.57
CA ASN A 208 -7.84 24.73 -22.17
C ASN A 208 -7.08 23.54 -21.57
N TYR A 209 -7.49 22.31 -21.91
CA TYR A 209 -6.76 21.11 -21.50
C TYR A 209 -5.36 21.08 -22.09
N ARG A 210 -5.19 21.42 -23.38
CA ARG A 210 -3.88 21.45 -24.04
C ARG A 210 -2.96 22.53 -23.47
N VAL A 211 -3.50 23.69 -23.11
CA VAL A 211 -2.76 24.73 -22.38
C VAL A 211 -2.36 24.19 -21.01
N ALA A 212 -3.31 23.72 -20.19
CA ALA A 212 -3.02 23.24 -18.84
C ALA A 212 -1.98 22.10 -18.81
N THR A 213 -2.01 21.22 -19.80
CA THR A 213 -1.07 20.10 -19.95
C THR A 213 0.20 20.45 -20.73
N ASN A 214 0.34 21.69 -21.21
CA ASN A 214 1.47 22.13 -22.03
C ASN A 214 1.69 21.23 -23.27
N THR A 215 0.60 20.81 -23.93
CA THR A 215 0.63 19.89 -25.10
C THR A 215 0.36 20.59 -26.42
N ILE A 216 0.17 21.92 -26.44
CA ILE A 216 0.14 22.68 -27.69
C ILE A 216 1.50 22.58 -28.38
N PHE A 217 1.50 22.18 -29.65
CA PHE A 217 2.69 22.13 -30.50
C PHE A 217 3.02 23.52 -31.02
N THR A 218 3.88 24.23 -30.31
CA THR A 218 4.45 25.50 -30.77
C THR A 218 5.62 25.24 -31.72
N LEU A 219 6.02 26.22 -32.53
CA LEU A 219 7.18 26.06 -33.40
C LEU A 219 8.47 25.75 -32.63
N ASP A 220 8.63 26.27 -31.40
CA ASP A 220 9.73 25.86 -30.51
C ASP A 220 9.72 24.36 -30.22
N LYS A 221 8.56 23.76 -29.94
CA LYS A 221 8.46 22.30 -29.72
C LYS A 221 8.66 21.52 -31.02
N LEU A 222 8.12 22.01 -32.13
CA LEU A 222 8.24 21.36 -33.44
C LEU A 222 9.69 21.35 -33.94
N GLN A 223 10.45 22.42 -33.68
CA GLN A 223 11.87 22.48 -34.03
C GLN A 223 12.68 21.47 -33.22
N ARG A 224 12.40 21.33 -31.90
CA ARG A 224 13.08 20.33 -31.04
C ARG A 224 12.90 18.89 -31.50
N ILE A 225 11.82 18.58 -32.21
CA ILE A 225 11.56 17.26 -32.79
C ILE A 225 11.90 17.18 -34.29
N ASN A 226 12.66 18.16 -34.81
CA ASN A 226 13.11 18.25 -36.20
C ASN A 226 11.96 18.19 -37.23
N LYS A 227 10.81 18.79 -36.91
CA LYS A 227 9.66 18.89 -37.83
C LYS A 227 9.60 20.21 -38.59
N VAL A 228 10.31 21.24 -38.10
CA VAL A 228 10.45 22.55 -38.74
C VAL A 228 11.89 23.03 -38.57
N ASP A 229 12.37 23.83 -39.51
CA ASP A 229 13.76 24.33 -39.51
C ASP A 229 13.95 25.51 -38.55
N SER A 230 12.89 26.30 -38.31
CA SER A 230 12.93 27.50 -37.46
C SER A 230 11.80 27.49 -36.43
N ASN A 231 12.10 27.96 -35.22
CA ASN A 231 11.12 28.18 -34.17
C ASN A 231 10.55 29.61 -34.13
N MET A 232 10.94 30.48 -35.07
CA MET A 232 10.50 31.88 -35.10
C MET A 232 9.01 31.99 -35.40
N CYS A 233 8.30 32.85 -34.67
CA CYS A 233 6.88 33.11 -34.88
C CYS A 233 6.59 33.58 -36.31
N LEU A 234 5.61 32.95 -36.95
CA LEU A 234 5.26 33.22 -38.36
C LEU A 234 4.69 34.64 -38.55
N SER A 235 4.06 35.18 -37.51
CA SER A 235 3.42 36.50 -37.53
C SER A 235 4.41 37.64 -37.33
N CYS A 236 5.20 37.60 -36.24
CA CYS A 236 6.10 38.70 -35.89
C CYS A 236 7.54 38.53 -36.43
N LYS A 237 7.98 37.28 -36.66
CA LYS A 237 9.33 36.89 -37.10
C LYS A 237 10.49 37.40 -36.23
N SER A 238 10.21 37.91 -35.03
CA SER A 238 11.20 38.55 -34.15
C SER A 238 11.53 37.75 -32.90
N CYS A 239 10.64 36.87 -32.46
CA CYS A 239 10.88 35.96 -31.34
C CYS A 239 10.38 34.54 -31.63
N PRO A 240 10.88 33.53 -30.89
CA PRO A 240 10.37 32.16 -30.98
C PRO A 240 8.88 32.06 -30.61
N GLU A 241 8.15 31.18 -31.27
CA GLU A 241 6.79 30.82 -30.91
C GLU A 241 6.82 29.78 -29.78
N ASP A 242 6.49 30.24 -28.58
CA ASP A 242 6.38 29.43 -27.37
C ASP A 242 4.98 29.56 -26.75
N MET A 243 4.75 28.94 -25.58
CA MET A 243 3.43 28.97 -24.94
C MET A 243 2.96 30.37 -24.52
N PHE A 244 3.87 31.34 -24.41
CA PHE A 244 3.58 32.73 -24.05
C PHE A 244 3.51 33.64 -25.28
N HIS A 245 3.91 33.13 -26.44
CA HIS A 245 3.91 33.81 -27.72
C HIS A 245 3.34 32.91 -28.82
N LEU A 246 2.02 32.66 -28.73
CA LEU A 246 1.20 31.94 -29.72
C LEU A 246 0.56 32.88 -30.74
#